data_AF-A0A948W5W4-F1
#
_entry.id   AF-A0A948W5W4-F1
#
_cell.length_a   1.000
_cell.length_b   1.000
_cell.length_c   1.000
_cell.angle_alpha   90.00
_cell.angle_beta   90.00
_cell.angle_gamma   90.00
#
_symmetry.space_group_name_H-M   'P 1'
#
loop_
_entity.id
_entity.type
_entity.pdbx_description
1 polymer ?
#
loop_
_entity_poly.entity_id
_entity_poly.type
_entity_poly.pdbx_seq_one_letter_code
_entity_poly.pdbx_strand_id
1 'polypeptide(L)'
;MKRVLMIAYYFPPSGGSGVQRPLKFVKYLPRNGWQPVVLTVPENSAFPARDEKLAADIPEGTEIYRVRILEPHTLYSRLTGRSSGSATDVETVARWDRLPLQARIMSRIRATFFVPDARIGWYPFAVRAALKIHRANPFDVVFSTGPPFTNHLIGRAVARKIGRPWVADYRDPWTRAVFYPNRPGLVRAWDRRLEGRCLRDASMNIVVSPAMIDEFIKDHSGLNESDFALIPNGFDPDDFAGIEPPKERALTIVHSGSLFANRRPDLFFDAVRDLLAGDPRCREDLRLVFIGRLDAETRSILQSPPISSIVQDEGYCSHAEAVRWLRRGQILLLPVGAGPEVRGLATGKIFEYLAAGPPILTIGTPGEAARITEETGTGWVLNPQDKRGMKALLQNALKTHREGRMLQTDRREDAIENYSRAALTKRLAQLLESVTSGRHD
;
A
#
# COMPACT_ATOMS: atom_id res chain seq x y z
N MET A 1 -29.44 -9.95 2.93
CA MET A 1 -28.08 -9.38 2.98
C MET A 1 -27.98 -8.35 1.87
N LYS A 2 -27.50 -7.13 2.13
CA LYS A 2 -27.30 -6.14 1.04
C LYS A 2 -26.13 -6.56 0.17
N ARG A 3 -26.17 -6.25 -1.13
CA ARG A 3 -25.18 -6.70 -2.13
C ARG A 3 -24.33 -5.53 -2.62
N VAL A 4 -23.00 -5.68 -2.55
CA VAL A 4 -22.05 -4.69 -3.07
C VAL A 4 -21.27 -5.26 -4.25
N LEU A 5 -21.35 -4.59 -5.40
CA LEU A 5 -20.48 -4.90 -6.54
C LEU A 5 -19.09 -4.31 -6.27
N MET A 6 -18.10 -5.15 -6.06
CA MET A 6 -16.71 -4.76 -5.86
C MET A 6 -15.91 -4.86 -7.16
N ILE A 7 -15.56 -3.73 -7.76
CA ILE A 7 -14.73 -3.65 -8.97
C ILE A 7 -13.27 -3.53 -8.54
N ALA A 8 -12.56 -4.65 -8.65
CA ALA A 8 -11.15 -4.76 -8.24
C ALA A 8 -10.35 -5.50 -9.31
N TYR A 9 -9.50 -4.77 -10.03
CA TYR A 9 -8.61 -5.35 -11.03
C TYR A 9 -7.64 -6.37 -10.41
N TYR A 10 -6.98 -6.00 -9.31
CA TYR A 10 -6.07 -6.86 -8.58
C TYR A 10 -6.85 -7.63 -7.53
N PHE A 11 -7.14 -8.89 -7.82
CA PHE A 11 -7.83 -9.83 -6.94
C PHE A 11 -7.18 -11.22 -7.10
N PRO A 12 -7.20 -12.12 -6.08
CA PRO A 12 -6.50 -13.39 -6.19
C PRO A 12 -6.89 -14.18 -7.46
N PRO A 13 -5.89 -14.79 -8.14
CA PRO A 13 -4.53 -15.07 -7.66
C PRO A 13 -3.49 -13.96 -7.89
N SER A 14 -3.91 -12.74 -8.25
CA SER A 14 -3.01 -11.57 -8.21
C SER A 14 -2.42 -11.41 -6.81
N GLY A 15 -1.11 -11.22 -6.73
CA GLY A 15 -0.38 -10.89 -5.50
C GLY A 15 -0.02 -9.40 -5.42
N GLY A 16 0.82 -9.06 -4.43
CA GLY A 16 1.34 -7.70 -4.22
C GLY A 16 0.47 -6.80 -3.33
N SER A 17 0.89 -5.56 -3.13
CA SER A 17 0.17 -4.62 -2.24
C SER A 17 -1.24 -4.26 -2.75
N GLY A 18 -1.42 -4.28 -4.08
CA GLY A 18 -2.66 -3.91 -4.76
C GLY A 18 -3.84 -4.86 -4.52
N VAL A 19 -3.62 -6.08 -4.04
CA VAL A 19 -4.70 -7.06 -3.79
C VAL A 19 -5.15 -7.09 -2.32
N GLN A 20 -4.28 -6.72 -1.39
CA GLN A 20 -4.50 -6.93 0.05
C GLN A 20 -5.78 -6.25 0.55
N ARG A 21 -5.93 -4.95 0.31
CA ARG A 21 -7.10 -4.18 0.77
C ARG A 21 -8.44 -4.73 0.24
N PRO A 22 -8.67 -4.87 -1.09
CA PRO A 22 -9.94 -5.38 -1.58
C PRO A 22 -10.24 -6.82 -1.14
N LEU A 23 -9.22 -7.68 -1.07
CA LEU A 23 -9.38 -9.05 -0.57
C LEU A 23 -9.88 -9.06 0.88
N LYS A 24 -9.24 -8.29 1.77
CA LYS A 24 -9.63 -8.27 3.17
C LYS A 24 -10.99 -7.61 3.38
N PHE A 25 -11.39 -6.63 2.55
CA PHE A 25 -12.78 -6.16 2.54
C PHE A 25 -13.75 -7.28 2.15
N VAL A 26 -13.46 -8.06 1.11
CA VAL A 26 -14.29 -9.23 0.74
C VAL A 26 -14.36 -10.25 1.88
N LYS A 27 -13.25 -10.50 2.58
CA LYS A 27 -13.16 -11.41 3.75
C LYS A 27 -14.10 -11.00 4.89
N TYR A 28 -14.16 -9.72 5.23
CA TYR A 28 -14.86 -9.24 6.43
C TYR A 28 -16.24 -8.60 6.19
N LEU A 29 -16.58 -8.19 4.96
CA LEU A 29 -17.90 -7.62 4.65
C LEU A 29 -19.07 -8.55 5.02
N PRO A 30 -18.99 -9.89 4.82
CA PRO A 30 -20.06 -10.80 5.22
C PRO A 30 -20.42 -10.72 6.71
N ARG A 31 -19.43 -10.49 7.58
CA ARG A 31 -19.64 -10.33 9.04
C ARG A 31 -20.42 -9.06 9.40
N ASN A 32 -20.57 -8.15 8.44
CA ASN A 32 -21.24 -6.85 8.61
C ASN A 32 -22.52 -6.75 7.76
N GLY A 33 -23.12 -7.88 7.35
CA GLY A 33 -24.41 -7.89 6.64
C GLY A 33 -24.34 -7.51 5.15
N TRP A 34 -23.14 -7.47 4.57
CA TRP A 34 -22.89 -7.20 3.16
C TRP A 34 -22.35 -8.42 2.41
N GLN A 35 -22.99 -8.77 1.29
CA GLN A 35 -22.52 -9.80 0.37
C GLN A 35 -21.67 -9.13 -0.72
N PRO A 36 -20.34 -9.35 -0.75
CA PRO A 36 -19.50 -8.86 -1.84
C PRO A 36 -19.69 -9.70 -3.10
N VAL A 37 -19.82 -9.01 -4.23
CA VAL A 37 -19.78 -9.61 -5.58
C VAL A 37 -18.60 -9.00 -6.32
N VAL A 38 -17.58 -9.81 -6.58
CA VAL A 38 -16.31 -9.33 -7.14
C VAL A 38 -16.35 -9.36 -8.65
N LEU A 39 -16.06 -8.22 -9.28
CA LEU A 39 -15.79 -8.11 -10.70
C LEU A 39 -14.30 -7.86 -10.91
N THR A 40 -13.63 -8.79 -11.58
CA THR A 40 -12.17 -8.76 -11.77
C THR A 40 -11.78 -9.32 -13.14
N VAL A 41 -10.48 -9.39 -13.43
CA VAL A 41 -9.95 -9.91 -14.70
C VAL A 41 -9.68 -11.44 -14.65
N PRO A 42 -9.48 -12.10 -15.80
CA PRO A 42 -9.06 -13.50 -15.85
C PRO A 42 -7.76 -13.75 -15.10
N GLU A 43 -7.59 -14.95 -14.55
CA GLU A 43 -6.44 -15.33 -13.73
C GLU A 43 -5.11 -15.35 -14.51
N ASN A 44 -5.16 -15.38 -15.83
CA ASN A 44 -3.99 -15.32 -16.71
C ASN A 44 -3.71 -13.90 -17.24
N SER A 45 -4.37 -12.87 -16.69
CA SER A 45 -4.09 -11.48 -17.03
C SER A 45 -2.76 -11.03 -16.45
N ALA A 46 -2.18 -9.94 -16.98
CA ALA A 46 -0.89 -9.46 -16.48
C ALA A 46 -1.01 -8.93 -15.05
N PHE A 47 -0.43 -9.64 -14.07
CA PHE A 47 -0.29 -9.20 -12.68
C PHE A 47 1.14 -8.76 -12.37
N PRO A 48 1.35 -7.76 -11.50
CA PRO A 48 2.70 -7.38 -11.04
C PRO A 48 3.34 -8.48 -10.19
N ALA A 49 2.53 -9.25 -9.47
CA ALA A 49 2.93 -10.42 -8.70
C ALA A 49 1.78 -11.43 -8.72
N ARG A 50 2.09 -12.70 -8.46
CA ARG A 50 1.10 -13.79 -8.35
C ARG A 50 1.29 -14.49 -7.01
N ASP A 51 0.19 -14.70 -6.29
CA ASP A 51 0.19 -15.42 -5.01
C ASP A 51 -1.12 -16.22 -4.88
N GLU A 52 -1.01 -17.54 -5.04
CA GLU A 52 -2.15 -18.45 -4.95
C GLU A 52 -2.67 -18.60 -3.51
N LYS A 53 -1.83 -18.35 -2.51
CA LYS A 53 -2.21 -18.55 -1.10
C LYS A 53 -3.27 -17.55 -0.65
N LEU A 54 -3.32 -16.38 -1.28
CA LEU A 54 -4.33 -15.35 -1.00
C LEU A 54 -5.77 -15.81 -1.31
N ALA A 55 -5.95 -16.86 -2.11
CA ALA A 55 -7.27 -17.44 -2.32
C ALA A 55 -7.89 -18.03 -1.02
N ALA A 56 -7.05 -18.42 -0.05
CA ALA A 56 -7.51 -18.95 1.23
C ALA A 56 -8.29 -17.92 2.09
N ASP A 57 -8.11 -16.62 1.84
CA ASP A 57 -8.83 -15.55 2.51
C ASP A 57 -10.20 -15.24 1.88
N ILE A 58 -10.55 -15.87 0.75
CA ILE A 58 -11.83 -15.67 0.08
C ILE A 58 -12.89 -16.51 0.81
N PRO A 59 -13.94 -15.89 1.39
CA PRO A 59 -15.02 -16.64 2.01
C PRO A 59 -15.71 -17.57 1.01
N GLU A 60 -16.11 -18.75 1.48
CA GLU A 60 -16.89 -19.70 0.70
C GLU A 60 -18.19 -19.05 0.18
N GLY A 61 -18.55 -19.34 -1.07
CA GLY A 61 -19.73 -18.75 -1.71
C GLY A 61 -19.56 -17.31 -2.21
N THR A 62 -18.36 -16.72 -2.12
CA THR A 62 -18.08 -15.42 -2.74
C THR A 62 -18.29 -15.49 -4.26
N GLU A 63 -19.19 -14.65 -4.78
CA GLU A 63 -19.44 -14.54 -6.22
C GLU A 63 -18.29 -13.77 -6.89
N ILE A 64 -17.52 -14.44 -7.76
CA ILE A 64 -16.39 -13.84 -8.46
C ILE A 64 -16.58 -13.96 -9.97
N TYR A 65 -16.71 -12.82 -10.65
CA TYR A 65 -16.86 -12.72 -12.09
C TYR A 65 -15.58 -12.23 -12.74
N ARG A 66 -14.92 -13.14 -13.46
CA ARG A 66 -13.68 -12.85 -14.20
C ARG A 66 -13.99 -12.49 -15.64
N VAL A 67 -13.71 -11.25 -16.04
CA VAL A 67 -14.16 -10.68 -17.31
C VAL A 67 -12.99 -10.28 -18.18
N ARG A 68 -12.99 -10.78 -19.43
CA ARG A 68 -11.94 -10.53 -20.43
C ARG A 68 -11.49 -9.07 -20.49
N ILE A 69 -10.20 -8.88 -20.71
CA ILE A 69 -9.57 -7.60 -20.98
C ILE A 69 -8.90 -7.64 -22.35
N LEU A 70 -8.94 -6.52 -23.08
CA LEU A 70 -8.06 -6.33 -24.23
C LEU A 70 -6.76 -5.67 -23.78
N GLU A 71 -5.66 -6.40 -23.89
CA GLU A 71 -4.33 -5.93 -23.53
C GLU A 71 -3.46 -5.84 -24.79
N PRO A 72 -3.25 -4.64 -25.36
CA PRO A 72 -2.44 -4.49 -26.57
C PRO A 72 -1.00 -5.00 -26.40
N HIS A 73 -0.47 -4.98 -25.17
CA HIS A 73 0.87 -5.48 -24.86
C HIS A 73 0.99 -7.00 -24.98
N THR A 74 -0.02 -7.77 -24.60
CA THR A 74 -0.02 -9.23 -24.78
C THR A 74 -0.17 -9.60 -26.26
N LEU A 75 -0.87 -8.80 -27.07
CA LEU A 75 -0.89 -8.96 -28.52
C LEU A 75 0.50 -8.67 -29.14
N TYR A 76 1.16 -7.59 -28.72
CA TYR A 76 2.50 -7.24 -29.19
C TYR A 76 3.56 -8.28 -28.78
N SER A 77 3.57 -8.73 -27.52
CA SER A 77 4.50 -9.76 -27.04
C SER A 77 4.30 -11.11 -27.73
N ARG A 78 3.04 -11.50 -28.03
CA ARG A 78 2.74 -12.69 -28.83
C ARG A 78 3.19 -12.58 -30.29
N LEU A 79 3.10 -11.39 -30.89
CA LEU A 79 3.55 -11.14 -32.27
C LEU A 79 5.07 -10.98 -32.40
N THR A 80 5.77 -10.57 -31.33
CA THR A 80 7.20 -10.26 -31.36
C THR A 80 8.09 -11.28 -30.64
N GLY A 81 7.51 -12.33 -30.04
CA GLY A 81 8.25 -13.40 -29.36
C GLY A 81 9.00 -12.97 -28.09
N ARG A 82 8.84 -11.73 -27.61
CA ARG A 82 9.46 -11.22 -26.38
C ARG A 82 8.59 -11.56 -25.18
N SER A 83 9.17 -12.23 -24.18
CA SER A 83 8.47 -12.71 -22.97
C SER A 83 7.66 -11.61 -22.30
N SER A 84 6.38 -11.90 -22.02
CA SER A 84 5.40 -11.04 -21.37
C SER A 84 5.61 -10.90 -19.84
N GLY A 85 6.87 -10.83 -19.41
CA GLY A 85 7.27 -10.95 -18.01
C GLY A 85 8.28 -9.89 -17.60
N SER A 86 7.97 -8.62 -17.85
CA SER A 86 8.56 -7.55 -17.05
C SER A 86 7.38 -6.77 -16.48
N ALA A 87 6.98 -7.12 -15.27
CA ALA A 87 6.34 -6.13 -14.40
C ALA A 87 7.24 -4.91 -14.47
N THR A 88 6.75 -3.83 -15.08
CA THR A 88 7.44 -2.55 -15.05
C THR A 88 7.43 -2.11 -13.60
N ASP A 89 8.46 -2.57 -12.90
CA ASP A 89 8.76 -2.21 -11.54
C ASP A 89 8.84 -0.70 -11.45
N VAL A 90 8.42 -0.20 -10.30
CA VAL A 90 8.45 1.19 -9.83
C VAL A 90 9.81 1.88 -10.10
N GLU A 91 10.87 1.13 -10.36
CA GLU A 91 12.19 1.60 -10.84
C GLU A 91 12.21 2.28 -12.21
N THR A 92 11.24 2.03 -13.10
CA THR A 92 11.27 2.64 -14.45
C THR A 92 10.93 4.14 -14.49
N VAL A 93 10.52 4.72 -13.35
CA VAL A 93 10.27 6.16 -13.24
C VAL A 93 11.57 6.96 -13.01
N ALA A 94 12.65 6.32 -12.52
CA ALA A 94 13.84 7.05 -12.07
C ALA A 94 14.85 7.45 -13.17
N ARG A 95 14.73 6.95 -14.42
CA ARG A 95 15.74 7.22 -15.47
C ARG A 95 15.17 7.36 -16.89
N TRP A 96 14.19 8.26 -17.07
CA TRP A 96 13.60 8.58 -18.38
C TRP A 96 14.65 8.91 -19.46
N ASP A 97 15.73 9.60 -19.09
CA ASP A 97 16.76 10.07 -20.03
C ASP A 97 17.71 8.97 -20.51
N ARG A 98 17.74 7.80 -19.83
CA ARG A 98 18.57 6.65 -20.23
C ARG A 98 17.79 5.60 -21.02
N LEU A 99 16.50 5.83 -21.31
CA LEU A 99 15.70 4.92 -22.11
C LEU A 99 16.05 5.04 -23.61
N PRO A 100 16.18 3.92 -24.36
CA PRO A 100 16.31 3.95 -25.81
C PRO A 100 15.20 4.76 -26.47
N LEU A 101 15.48 5.43 -27.60
CA LEU A 101 14.53 6.31 -28.30
C LEU A 101 13.19 5.61 -28.59
N GLN A 102 13.24 4.34 -29.00
CA GLN A 102 12.05 3.51 -29.22
C GLN A 102 11.21 3.34 -27.95
N ALA A 103 11.84 3.12 -26.79
CA ALA A 103 11.14 3.01 -25.51
C ALA A 103 10.51 4.35 -25.09
N ARG A 104 11.17 5.48 -25.37
CA ARG A 104 10.62 6.83 -25.11
C ARG A 104 9.39 7.12 -25.98
N ILE A 105 9.43 6.75 -27.26
CA ILE A 105 8.29 6.89 -28.18
C ILE A 105 7.13 5.98 -27.74
N MET A 106 7.40 4.70 -27.44
CA MET A 106 6.37 3.78 -26.95
C MET A 106 5.77 4.25 -25.62
N SER A 107 6.58 4.80 -24.72
CA SER A 107 6.08 5.39 -23.47
C SER A 107 5.20 6.60 -23.71
N ARG A 108 5.53 7.47 -24.69
CA ARG A 108 4.67 8.59 -25.07
C ARG A 108 3.35 8.14 -25.70
N ILE A 109 3.38 7.14 -26.59
CA ILE A 109 2.17 6.55 -27.17
C ILE A 109 1.29 5.97 -26.05
N ARG A 110 1.86 5.18 -25.14
CA ARG A 110 1.13 4.63 -24.00
C ARG A 110 0.52 5.72 -23.12
N ALA A 111 1.31 6.75 -22.78
CA ALA A 111 0.86 7.89 -21.98
C ALA A 111 -0.21 8.76 -22.67
N THR A 112 -0.36 8.67 -24.00
CA THR A 112 -1.38 9.37 -24.77
C THR A 112 -2.68 8.57 -24.90
N PHE A 113 -2.60 7.28 -25.23
CA PHE A 113 -3.78 6.49 -25.58
C PHE A 113 -4.38 5.70 -24.41
N PHE A 114 -3.59 5.37 -23.39
CA PHE A 114 -4.06 4.63 -22.23
C PHE A 114 -4.35 5.57 -21.07
N VAL A 115 -5.58 6.08 -21.04
CA VAL A 115 -6.10 6.94 -19.99
C VAL A 115 -7.31 6.25 -19.34
N PRO A 116 -7.32 6.11 -18.00
CA PRO A 116 -6.30 6.59 -17.06
C PRO A 116 -5.11 5.66 -16.92
N ASP A 117 -5.17 4.45 -17.47
CA ASP A 117 -4.08 3.49 -17.36
C ASP A 117 -4.18 2.42 -18.44
N ALA A 118 -3.18 1.56 -18.51
CA ALA A 118 -3.09 0.47 -19.48
C ALA A 118 -4.24 -0.55 -19.38
N ARG A 119 -5.05 -0.51 -18.31
CA ARG A 119 -6.17 -1.43 -18.10
C ARG A 119 -7.48 -0.92 -18.70
N ILE A 120 -7.50 0.24 -19.36
CA ILE A 120 -8.70 0.82 -19.99
C ILE A 120 -9.40 -0.15 -20.97
N GLY A 121 -8.66 -1.08 -21.58
CA GLY A 121 -9.22 -2.15 -22.42
C GLY A 121 -10.18 -3.11 -21.71
N TRP A 122 -10.26 -3.06 -20.37
CA TRP A 122 -11.21 -3.83 -19.57
C TRP A 122 -12.59 -3.16 -19.49
N TYR A 123 -12.62 -1.83 -19.56
CA TYR A 123 -13.82 -1.00 -19.36
C TYR A 123 -15.08 -1.49 -20.10
N PRO A 124 -15.07 -1.71 -21.43
CA PRO A 124 -16.30 -2.07 -22.13
C PRO A 124 -16.85 -3.45 -21.72
N PHE A 125 -15.96 -4.42 -21.45
CA PHE A 125 -16.36 -5.77 -21.06
C PHE A 125 -16.85 -5.79 -19.62
N ALA A 126 -16.14 -5.12 -18.71
CA ALA A 126 -16.51 -5.02 -17.30
C ALA A 126 -17.88 -4.36 -17.12
N VAL A 127 -18.12 -3.22 -17.78
CA VAL A 127 -19.42 -2.54 -17.73
C VAL A 127 -20.54 -3.44 -18.26
N ARG A 128 -20.34 -4.10 -19.41
CA ARG A 128 -21.36 -5.00 -19.98
C ARG A 128 -21.66 -6.18 -19.06
N ALA A 129 -20.63 -6.80 -18.48
CA ALA A 129 -20.79 -7.91 -17.56
C ALA A 129 -21.51 -7.49 -16.28
N ALA A 130 -21.10 -6.37 -15.65
CA ALA A 130 -21.74 -5.85 -14.45
C ALA A 130 -23.24 -5.60 -14.64
N LEU A 131 -23.64 -5.01 -15.77
CA LEU A 131 -25.05 -4.79 -16.10
C LEU A 131 -25.82 -6.10 -16.31
N LYS A 132 -25.19 -7.11 -16.92
CA LYS A 132 -25.81 -8.44 -17.07
C LYS A 132 -26.02 -9.10 -15.71
N ILE A 133 -25.01 -9.06 -14.83
CA ILE A 133 -25.08 -9.64 -13.49
C ILE A 133 -26.16 -8.93 -12.67
N HIS A 134 -26.18 -7.59 -12.68
CA HIS A 134 -27.17 -6.80 -11.94
C HIS A 134 -28.62 -7.12 -12.34
N ARG A 135 -28.88 -7.40 -13.63
CA ARG A 135 -30.23 -7.78 -14.09
C ARG A 135 -30.69 -9.12 -13.53
N ALA A 136 -29.78 -10.06 -13.33
CA ALA A 136 -30.09 -11.38 -12.77
C ALA A 136 -30.15 -11.34 -11.25
N ASN A 137 -29.23 -10.61 -10.62
CA ASN A 137 -29.14 -10.47 -9.18
C ASN A 137 -28.67 -9.05 -8.82
N PRO A 138 -29.60 -8.15 -8.47
CA PRO A 138 -29.32 -6.74 -8.25
C PRO A 138 -28.26 -6.47 -7.17
N PHE A 139 -27.63 -5.31 -7.30
CA PHE A 139 -26.69 -4.75 -6.33
C PHE A 139 -27.34 -3.52 -5.69
N ASP A 140 -27.06 -3.30 -4.41
CA ASP A 140 -27.51 -2.13 -3.68
C ASP A 140 -26.55 -0.95 -3.85
N VAL A 141 -25.26 -1.24 -4.00
CA VAL A 141 -24.18 -0.25 -4.13
C VAL A 141 -23.05 -0.77 -5.02
N VAL A 142 -22.37 0.15 -5.70
CA VAL A 142 -21.14 -0.14 -6.46
C VAL A 142 -19.95 0.38 -5.68
N PHE A 143 -18.92 -0.44 -5.54
CA PHE A 143 -17.63 -0.09 -4.96
C PHE A 143 -16.54 -0.30 -6.01
N SER A 144 -15.61 0.63 -6.13
CA SER A 144 -14.44 0.47 -7.00
C SER A 144 -13.17 0.93 -6.28
N THR A 145 -12.09 0.17 -6.39
CA THR A 145 -10.80 0.51 -5.75
C THR A 145 -9.71 0.79 -6.78
N GLY A 146 -8.98 1.88 -6.63
CA GLY A 146 -7.87 2.29 -7.49
C GLY A 146 -6.56 2.39 -6.70
N PRO A 147 -5.39 2.20 -7.35
CA PRO A 147 -5.18 1.88 -8.77
C PRO A 147 -5.50 0.40 -9.12
N PRO A 148 -5.72 0.05 -10.40
CA PRO A 148 -5.83 0.96 -11.56
C PRO A 148 -7.11 1.79 -11.50
N PHE A 149 -7.04 3.03 -11.98
CA PHE A 149 -8.16 3.99 -11.94
C PHE A 149 -9.21 3.73 -13.03
N THR A 150 -8.92 2.85 -13.99
CA THR A 150 -9.96 2.24 -14.86
C THR A 150 -11.11 1.66 -14.04
N ASN A 151 -10.85 1.16 -12.83
CA ASN A 151 -11.88 0.63 -11.92
C ASN A 151 -12.92 1.70 -11.56
N HIS A 152 -12.50 2.95 -11.36
CA HIS A 152 -13.40 4.07 -11.07
C HIS A 152 -14.25 4.46 -12.27
N LEU A 153 -13.68 4.43 -13.49
CA LEU A 153 -14.47 4.64 -14.70
C LEU A 153 -15.57 3.59 -14.84
N ILE A 154 -15.25 2.32 -14.59
CA ILE A 154 -16.22 1.22 -14.61
C ILE A 154 -17.28 1.45 -13.52
N GLY A 155 -16.86 1.75 -12.28
CA GLY A 155 -17.76 1.98 -11.15
C GLY A 155 -18.77 3.08 -11.43
N ARG A 156 -18.27 4.25 -11.84
CA ARG A 156 -19.09 5.39 -12.27
C ARG A 156 -20.08 5.05 -13.37
N ALA A 157 -19.64 4.34 -14.41
CA ALA A 157 -20.48 3.99 -15.55
C ALA A 157 -21.57 2.97 -15.17
N VAL A 158 -21.23 1.96 -14.36
CA VAL A 158 -22.18 0.95 -13.90
C VAL A 158 -23.21 1.60 -12.99
N ALA A 159 -22.78 2.30 -11.94
CA ALA A 159 -23.64 2.93 -10.96
C ALA A 159 -24.69 3.85 -11.57
N ARG A 160 -24.29 4.70 -12.53
CA ARG A 160 -25.22 5.57 -13.27
C ARG A 160 -26.25 4.79 -14.08
N LYS A 161 -25.83 3.70 -14.74
CA LYS A 161 -26.73 2.89 -15.60
C LYS A 161 -27.71 2.04 -14.80
N ILE A 162 -27.33 1.59 -13.61
CA ILE A 162 -28.21 0.83 -12.72
C ILE A 162 -28.96 1.72 -11.71
N GLY A 163 -28.65 3.01 -11.69
CA GLY A 163 -29.21 3.97 -10.74
C GLY A 163 -28.93 3.59 -9.30
N ARG A 164 -27.69 3.23 -8.94
CA ARG A 164 -27.28 2.89 -7.55
C ARG A 164 -26.12 3.78 -7.08
N PRO A 165 -25.95 4.01 -5.77
CA PRO A 165 -24.83 4.77 -5.23
C PRO A 165 -23.48 4.13 -5.58
N TRP A 166 -22.45 4.97 -5.64
CA TRP A 166 -21.10 4.57 -5.98
C TRP A 166 -20.10 5.08 -4.95
N VAL A 167 -19.31 4.17 -4.39
CA VAL A 167 -18.20 4.48 -3.49
C VAL A 167 -16.88 4.23 -4.23
N ALA A 168 -16.02 5.25 -4.26
CA ALA A 168 -14.72 5.21 -4.93
C ALA A 168 -13.58 5.18 -3.90
N ASP A 169 -12.82 4.08 -3.84
CA ASP A 169 -11.68 3.90 -2.92
C ASP A 169 -10.36 4.27 -3.60
N TYR A 170 -9.84 5.44 -3.25
CA TYR A 170 -8.56 5.99 -3.68
C TYR A 170 -7.47 5.60 -2.69
N ARG A 171 -6.72 4.54 -3.03
CA ARG A 171 -5.58 4.08 -2.22
C ARG A 171 -4.31 4.88 -2.48
N ASP A 172 -4.26 5.50 -3.65
CA ASP A 172 -3.24 6.43 -4.11
C ASP A 172 -3.95 7.58 -4.83
N PRO A 173 -3.39 8.80 -4.84
CA PRO A 173 -3.96 9.88 -5.64
C PRO A 173 -3.86 9.53 -7.12
N TRP A 174 -4.86 9.90 -7.94
CA TRP A 174 -4.89 9.47 -9.33
C TRP A 174 -3.85 10.20 -10.18
N THR A 175 -3.97 11.52 -10.35
CA THR A 175 -3.03 12.24 -11.23
C THR A 175 -1.72 12.63 -10.55
N ARG A 176 -1.65 12.52 -9.22
CA ARG A 176 -0.45 12.83 -8.42
C ARG A 176 0.35 11.62 -7.94
N ALA A 177 -0.10 10.40 -8.21
CA ALA A 177 0.66 9.22 -7.80
C ALA A 177 2.09 9.25 -8.38
N VAL A 178 3.08 8.85 -7.58
CA VAL A 178 4.51 8.84 -7.96
C VAL A 178 4.77 7.95 -9.18
N PHE A 179 3.97 6.88 -9.34
CA PHE A 179 4.04 5.97 -10.48
C PHE A 179 3.23 6.42 -11.69
N TYR A 180 2.52 7.55 -11.60
CA TYR A 180 1.62 8.00 -12.65
C TYR A 180 2.40 8.58 -13.83
N PRO A 181 2.05 8.22 -15.09
CA PRO A 181 2.86 8.60 -16.24
C PRO A 181 2.87 10.11 -16.47
N ASN A 182 4.03 10.63 -16.87
CA ASN A 182 4.16 12.02 -17.29
C ASN A 182 3.44 12.25 -18.64
N ARG A 183 2.22 12.79 -18.61
CA ARG A 183 1.35 12.93 -19.80
C ARG A 183 1.58 14.23 -20.59
N PRO A 184 1.44 14.22 -21.94
CA PRO A 184 1.41 15.44 -22.74
C PRO A 184 0.27 16.39 -22.32
N GLY A 185 0.45 17.71 -22.51
CA GLY A 185 -0.41 18.76 -21.93
C GLY A 185 -1.93 18.53 -22.05
N LEU A 186 -2.45 18.36 -23.27
CA LEU A 186 -3.89 18.14 -23.49
C LEU A 186 -4.40 16.84 -22.86
N VAL A 187 -3.61 15.77 -22.94
CA VAL A 187 -3.96 14.46 -22.36
C VAL A 187 -3.97 14.56 -20.84
N ARG A 188 -3.01 15.25 -20.24
CA ARG A 188 -2.98 15.52 -18.80
C ARG A 188 -4.20 16.31 -18.35
N ALA A 189 -4.57 17.36 -19.08
CA ALA A 189 -5.74 18.16 -18.76
C ALA A 189 -7.03 17.33 -18.84
N TRP A 190 -7.16 16.47 -19.85
CA TRP A 190 -8.30 15.57 -19.98
C TRP A 190 -8.36 14.52 -18.86
N ASP A 191 -7.22 13.92 -18.52
CA ASP A 191 -7.11 12.93 -17.46
C ASP A 191 -7.41 13.53 -16.07
N ARG A 192 -6.90 14.73 -15.77
CA ARG A 192 -7.29 15.49 -14.58
C ARG A 192 -8.79 15.80 -14.58
N ARG A 193 -9.39 16.10 -15.74
CA ARG A 193 -10.84 16.28 -15.85
C ARG A 193 -11.60 14.98 -15.59
N LEU A 194 -11.07 13.82 -15.95
CA LEU A 194 -11.67 12.51 -15.63
C LEU A 194 -11.60 12.22 -14.13
N GLU A 195 -10.46 12.47 -13.48
CA GLU A 195 -10.30 12.38 -12.03
C GLU A 195 -11.35 13.25 -11.31
N GLY A 196 -11.44 14.54 -11.64
CA GLY A 196 -12.41 15.44 -11.02
C GLY A 196 -13.87 15.06 -11.29
N ARG A 197 -14.18 14.45 -12.44
CA ARG A 197 -15.51 13.88 -12.70
C ARG A 197 -15.79 12.67 -11.82
N CYS A 198 -14.83 11.79 -11.65
CA CYS A 198 -14.98 10.63 -10.78
C CYS A 198 -15.20 11.05 -9.32
N LEU A 199 -14.40 12.00 -8.82
CA LEU A 199 -14.52 12.54 -7.47
C LEU A 199 -15.91 13.15 -7.21
N ARG A 200 -16.42 13.98 -8.13
CA ARG A 200 -17.74 14.63 -7.97
C ARG A 200 -18.94 13.70 -8.16
N ASP A 201 -18.78 12.63 -8.95
CA ASP A 201 -19.89 11.72 -9.27
C ASP A 201 -20.01 10.54 -8.29
N ALA A 202 -19.01 10.32 -7.44
CA ALA A 202 -19.08 9.34 -6.37
C ALA A 202 -20.01 9.83 -5.25
N SER A 203 -20.81 8.92 -4.70
CA SER A 203 -21.60 9.20 -3.49
C SER A 203 -20.70 9.34 -2.25
N MET A 204 -19.52 8.71 -2.27
CA MET A 204 -18.46 8.93 -1.30
C MET A 204 -17.09 8.56 -1.90
N ASN A 205 -16.07 9.36 -1.61
CA ASN A 205 -14.68 9.08 -1.95
C ASN A 205 -13.92 8.59 -0.71
N ILE A 206 -13.54 7.31 -0.67
CA ILE A 206 -12.65 6.81 0.38
C ILE A 206 -11.21 7.19 0.04
N VAL A 207 -10.50 7.73 1.02
CA VAL A 207 -9.05 8.00 0.94
C VAL A 207 -8.30 7.35 2.10
N VAL A 208 -6.98 7.19 1.95
CA VAL A 208 -6.15 6.51 2.94
C VAL A 208 -5.34 7.42 3.87
N SER A 209 -5.30 8.73 3.61
CA SER A 209 -4.66 9.71 4.48
C SER A 209 -5.36 11.08 4.41
N PRO A 210 -5.34 11.87 5.50
CA PRO A 210 -5.91 13.23 5.51
C PRO A 210 -5.33 14.14 4.42
N ALA A 211 -4.01 14.07 4.20
CA ALA A 211 -3.32 14.87 3.19
C ALA A 211 -3.90 14.68 1.77
N MET A 212 -4.44 13.50 1.46
CA MET A 212 -5.07 13.23 0.17
C MET A 212 -6.38 14.01 -0.02
N ILE A 213 -7.11 14.28 1.07
CA ILE A 213 -8.32 15.13 1.05
C ILE A 213 -7.91 16.55 0.64
N ASP A 214 -6.94 17.12 1.35
CA ASP A 214 -6.43 18.47 1.07
C ASP A 214 -5.94 18.60 -0.38
N GLU A 215 -5.23 17.58 -0.87
CA GLU A 215 -4.74 17.56 -2.25
C GLU A 215 -5.87 17.51 -3.28
N PHE A 216 -6.90 16.69 -3.07
CA PHE A 216 -8.03 16.60 -4.00
C PHE A 216 -8.88 17.87 -3.99
N ILE A 217 -9.15 18.47 -2.83
CA ILE A 217 -9.89 19.73 -2.70
C ILE A 217 -9.11 20.87 -3.40
N LYS A 218 -7.79 20.91 -3.19
CA LYS A 218 -6.92 21.90 -3.85
C LYS A 218 -6.90 21.73 -5.37
N ASP A 219 -6.91 20.50 -5.86
CA ASP A 219 -6.77 20.21 -7.29
C ASP A 219 -8.08 20.24 -8.07
N HIS A 220 -9.22 20.09 -7.40
CA HIS A 220 -10.53 19.98 -8.04
C HIS A 220 -11.56 20.87 -7.33
N SER A 221 -11.87 22.00 -7.96
CA SER A 221 -12.91 22.92 -7.49
C SER A 221 -14.26 22.23 -7.29
N GLY A 222 -14.97 22.62 -6.23
CA GLY A 222 -16.31 22.13 -5.90
C GLY A 222 -16.33 20.81 -5.13
N LEU A 223 -15.19 20.41 -4.55
CA LEU A 223 -15.10 19.34 -3.55
C LEU A 223 -14.89 19.95 -2.17
N ASN A 224 -15.49 19.33 -1.16
CA ASN A 224 -15.38 19.68 0.26
C ASN A 224 -14.99 18.45 1.08
N GLU A 225 -14.61 18.63 2.34
CA GLU A 225 -14.24 17.51 3.23
C GLU A 225 -15.35 16.45 3.37
N SER A 226 -16.63 16.87 3.30
CA SER A 226 -17.78 15.97 3.37
C SER A 226 -17.91 14.98 2.20
N ASP A 227 -17.20 15.23 1.10
CA ASP A 227 -17.18 14.33 -0.06
C ASP A 227 -16.23 13.13 0.14
N PHE A 228 -15.52 13.10 1.28
CA PHE A 228 -14.49 12.13 1.59
C PHE A 228 -14.74 11.37 2.89
N ALA A 229 -14.34 10.10 2.89
CA ALA A 229 -14.27 9.26 4.07
C ALA A 229 -12.84 8.74 4.25
N LEU A 230 -12.23 8.99 5.41
CA LEU A 230 -10.91 8.47 5.71
C LEU A 230 -11.02 7.00 6.16
N ILE A 231 -10.54 6.06 5.34
CA ILE A 231 -10.34 4.66 5.75
C ILE A 231 -8.89 4.31 5.40
N PRO A 232 -7.96 4.38 6.37
CA PRO A 232 -6.53 4.16 6.12
C PRO A 232 -6.28 2.71 5.68
N ASN A 233 -5.03 2.42 5.28
CA ASN A 233 -4.60 1.04 5.19
C ASN A 233 -4.55 0.39 6.59
N GLY A 234 -4.31 -0.91 6.63
CA GLY A 234 -4.41 -1.68 7.86
C GLY A 234 -3.77 -3.06 7.73
N PHE A 235 -3.78 -3.78 8.84
CA PHE A 235 -3.22 -5.13 8.96
C PHE A 235 -4.31 -6.16 9.25
N ASP A 236 -4.10 -7.41 8.85
CA ASP A 236 -4.95 -8.50 9.28
C ASP A 236 -4.23 -9.27 10.40
N PRO A 237 -4.79 -9.34 11.62
CA PRO A 237 -4.23 -10.13 12.71
C PRO A 237 -3.97 -11.61 12.33
N ASP A 238 -4.78 -12.18 11.43
CA ASP A 238 -4.65 -13.56 10.99
C ASP A 238 -3.32 -13.80 10.26
N ASP A 239 -2.73 -12.76 9.64
CA ASP A 239 -1.44 -12.86 8.94
C ASP A 239 -0.26 -13.08 9.94
N PHE A 240 -0.49 -12.83 11.23
CA PHE A 240 0.50 -12.93 12.31
C PHE A 240 0.24 -14.10 13.27
N ALA A 241 -0.87 -14.83 13.08
CA ALA A 241 -1.28 -15.92 13.96
C ALA A 241 -0.31 -17.11 13.91
N GLY A 242 -0.04 -17.74 15.06
CA GLY A 242 0.76 -18.97 15.16
C GLY A 242 2.27 -18.80 14.90
N ILE A 243 2.78 -17.57 14.81
CA ILE A 243 4.20 -17.30 14.58
C ILE A 243 4.87 -16.91 15.89
N GLU A 244 5.48 -17.86 16.61
CA GLU A 244 6.29 -17.53 17.78
C GLU A 244 7.74 -17.20 17.38
N PRO A 245 8.26 -16.01 17.73
CA PRO A 245 9.65 -15.69 17.45
C PRO A 245 10.58 -16.40 18.47
N PRO A 246 11.70 -16.98 18.02
CA PRO A 246 12.78 -17.36 18.94
C PRO A 246 13.35 -16.12 19.63
N LYS A 247 13.87 -16.29 20.84
CA LYS A 247 14.58 -15.20 21.54
C LYS A 247 15.93 -14.94 20.87
N GLU A 248 16.16 -13.71 20.44
CA GLU A 248 17.44 -13.27 19.90
C GLU A 248 18.42 -12.92 21.03
N ARG A 249 19.69 -13.30 20.86
CA ARG A 249 20.76 -12.98 21.83
C ARG A 249 21.22 -11.52 21.74
N ALA A 250 21.16 -10.95 20.54
CA ALA A 250 21.51 -9.56 20.26
C ALA A 250 20.24 -8.69 20.18
N LEU A 251 20.38 -7.40 20.45
CA LEU A 251 19.41 -6.38 20.12
C LEU A 251 19.28 -6.33 18.59
N THR A 252 18.17 -6.83 18.06
CA THR A 252 17.92 -6.95 16.63
C THR A 252 16.98 -5.86 16.16
N ILE A 253 17.46 -5.01 15.27
CA ILE A 253 16.68 -3.95 14.62
C ILE A 253 16.32 -4.41 13.22
N VAL A 254 15.03 -4.48 12.90
CA VAL A 254 14.53 -5.07 11.65
C VAL A 254 13.91 -4.00 10.76
N HIS A 255 14.27 -4.00 9.48
CA HIS A 255 13.58 -3.26 8.43
C HIS A 255 12.99 -4.23 7.41
N SER A 256 11.68 -4.16 7.16
CA SER A 256 11.01 -4.96 6.13
C SER A 256 10.46 -4.12 4.99
N GLY A 257 10.97 -4.38 3.80
CA GLY A 257 10.59 -3.86 2.49
C GLY A 257 11.69 -3.02 1.84
N SER A 258 11.36 -2.39 0.71
CA SER A 258 12.40 -1.72 -0.07
C SER A 258 12.91 -0.44 0.58
N LEU A 259 14.23 -0.28 0.62
CA LEU A 259 14.95 0.90 1.08
C LEU A 259 15.70 1.53 -0.10
N PHE A 260 15.27 2.73 -0.47
CA PHE A 260 15.80 3.50 -1.60
C PHE A 260 16.34 4.84 -1.12
N ALA A 261 17.21 5.48 -1.92
CA ALA A 261 17.88 6.75 -1.62
C ALA A 261 16.98 7.83 -0.96
N ASN A 262 15.76 8.05 -1.47
CA ASN A 262 14.85 9.08 -0.93
C ASN A 262 14.29 8.78 0.48
N ARG A 263 14.48 7.56 0.97
CA ARG A 263 14.05 7.11 2.30
C ARG A 263 15.21 6.60 3.14
N ARG A 264 16.45 6.67 2.65
CA ARG A 264 17.61 6.14 3.37
C ARG A 264 17.90 6.99 4.61
N PRO A 265 17.97 6.40 5.82
CA PRO A 265 18.25 7.17 7.03
C PRO A 265 19.76 7.30 7.23
N ASP A 266 20.45 8.11 6.43
CA ASP A 266 21.92 8.20 6.43
C ASP A 266 22.50 8.55 7.83
N LEU A 267 21.88 9.50 8.53
CA LEU A 267 22.31 9.89 9.88
C LEU A 267 22.07 8.81 10.94
N PHE A 268 21.14 7.88 10.70
CA PHE A 268 20.99 6.70 11.54
C PHE A 268 22.20 5.78 11.38
N PHE A 269 22.66 5.54 10.15
CA PHE A 269 23.86 4.76 9.91
C PHE A 269 25.10 5.41 10.51
N ASP A 270 25.21 6.74 10.44
CA ASP A 270 26.29 7.47 11.12
C ASP A 270 26.22 7.32 12.64
N ALA A 271 25.03 7.36 13.24
CA ALA A 271 24.86 7.10 14.68
C ALA A 271 25.29 5.68 15.05
N VAL A 272 24.98 4.68 14.23
CA VAL A 272 25.45 3.30 14.40
C VAL A 272 26.98 3.19 14.31
N ARG A 273 27.62 3.89 13.35
CA ARG A 273 29.10 3.92 13.25
C ARG A 273 29.73 4.50 14.51
N ASP A 274 29.20 5.61 15.03
CA ASP A 274 29.69 6.21 16.26
C ASP A 274 29.60 5.25 17.46
N LEU A 275 28.56 4.40 17.51
CA LEU A 275 28.40 3.40 18.58
C LEU A 275 29.40 2.26 18.46
N LEU A 276 29.60 1.73 17.25
CA LEU A 276 30.57 0.67 16.99
C LEU A 276 32.01 1.13 17.24
N ALA A 277 32.30 2.41 17.01
CA ALA A 277 33.61 2.99 17.31
C ALA A 277 33.81 3.22 18.83
N GLY A 278 32.76 3.59 19.56
CA GLY A 278 32.83 3.91 20.99
C GLY A 278 32.73 2.71 21.94
N ASP A 279 32.16 1.60 21.50
CA ASP A 279 32.00 0.37 22.30
C ASP A 279 32.16 -0.89 21.42
N PRO A 280 33.31 -1.58 21.49
CA PRO A 280 33.56 -2.79 20.71
C PRO A 280 32.55 -3.93 20.94
N ARG A 281 31.93 -4.00 22.14
CA ARG A 281 30.92 -5.04 22.46
C ARG A 281 29.65 -4.87 21.64
N CYS A 282 29.39 -3.68 21.09
CA CYS A 282 28.25 -3.46 20.19
C CYS A 282 28.25 -4.40 18.98
N ARG A 283 29.41 -4.92 18.55
CA ARG A 283 29.47 -5.90 17.44
C ARG A 283 28.80 -7.23 17.75
N GLU A 284 28.76 -7.61 19.03
CA GLU A 284 28.12 -8.85 19.49
C GLU A 284 26.66 -8.58 19.91
N ASP A 285 26.40 -7.41 20.47
CA ASP A 285 25.12 -7.06 21.09
C ASP A 285 24.10 -6.41 20.13
N LEU A 286 24.52 -5.94 18.94
CA LEU A 286 23.64 -5.26 17.98
C LEU A 286 23.60 -6.02 16.66
N ARG A 287 22.39 -6.15 16.09
CA ARG A 287 22.18 -6.67 14.73
C ARG A 287 21.19 -5.80 13.97
N LEU A 288 21.51 -5.50 12.71
CA LEU A 288 20.61 -4.83 11.78
C LEU A 288 20.18 -5.84 10.70
N VAL A 289 18.89 -6.15 10.64
CA VAL A 289 18.33 -7.09 9.66
C VAL A 289 17.52 -6.32 8.63
N PHE A 290 17.87 -6.50 7.36
CA PHE A 290 17.16 -5.90 6.23
C PHE A 290 16.49 -6.99 5.40
N ILE A 291 15.20 -6.82 5.17
CA ILE A 291 14.37 -7.74 4.37
C ILE A 291 13.78 -6.92 3.23
N GLY A 292 13.85 -7.43 2.01
CA GLY A 292 13.37 -6.77 0.81
C GLY A 292 14.51 -6.28 -0.09
N ARG A 293 14.22 -5.24 -0.88
CA ARG A 293 15.14 -4.74 -1.90
C ARG A 293 15.93 -3.53 -1.38
N LEU A 294 17.24 -3.58 -1.54
CA LEU A 294 18.14 -2.46 -1.26
C LEU A 294 18.69 -1.93 -2.58
N ASP A 295 18.74 -0.60 -2.76
CA ASP A 295 19.49 -0.03 -3.87
C ASP A 295 21.01 -0.25 -3.70
N ALA A 296 21.77 -0.08 -4.78
CA ALA A 296 23.21 -0.35 -4.81
C ALA A 296 24.01 0.52 -3.83
N GLU A 297 23.60 1.77 -3.61
CA GLU A 297 24.29 2.70 -2.71
C GLU A 297 23.99 2.34 -1.25
N THR A 298 22.72 2.05 -0.93
CA THR A 298 22.30 1.54 0.38
C THR A 298 23.05 0.26 0.73
N ARG A 299 23.14 -0.69 -0.21
CA ARG A 299 23.90 -1.93 -0.05
C ARG A 299 25.38 -1.65 0.22
N SER A 300 26.00 -0.74 -0.53
CA SER A 300 27.39 -0.34 -0.34
C SER A 300 27.65 0.21 1.07
N ILE A 301 26.78 1.10 1.56
CA ILE A 301 26.86 1.66 2.93
C ILE A 301 26.80 0.55 3.97
N LEU A 302 25.84 -0.38 3.85
CA LEU A 302 25.66 -1.47 4.80
C LEU A 302 26.79 -2.51 4.76
N GLN A 303 27.48 -2.64 3.62
CA GLN A 303 28.66 -3.50 3.45
C GLN A 303 29.97 -2.82 3.86
N SER A 304 29.96 -1.50 4.12
CA SER A 304 31.14 -0.78 4.59
C SER A 304 31.46 -1.07 6.07
N PRO A 305 32.73 -1.29 6.46
CA PRO A 305 33.13 -1.31 7.86
C PRO A 305 32.88 0.05 8.54
N PRO A 306 32.52 0.09 9.84
CA PRO A 306 32.30 -1.06 10.71
C PRO A 306 30.88 -1.67 10.63
N ILE A 307 29.95 -1.05 9.88
CA ILE A 307 28.53 -1.45 9.83
C ILE A 307 28.38 -2.90 9.37
N SER A 308 29.17 -3.34 8.39
CA SER A 308 29.10 -4.71 7.87
C SER A 308 29.29 -5.82 8.90
N SER A 309 29.90 -5.52 10.05
CA SER A 309 30.05 -6.50 11.14
C SER A 309 28.74 -6.85 11.86
N ILE A 310 27.67 -6.07 11.67
CA ILE A 310 26.39 -6.25 12.37
C ILE A 310 25.19 -6.36 11.42
N VAL A 311 25.40 -6.30 10.11
CA VAL A 311 24.32 -6.33 9.11
C VAL A 311 24.02 -7.75 8.65
N GLN A 312 22.74 -8.05 8.55
CA GLN A 312 22.19 -9.24 7.89
C GLN A 312 21.21 -8.77 6.79
N ASP A 313 21.58 -9.01 5.53
CA ASP A 313 20.73 -8.74 4.35
C ASP A 313 20.08 -10.05 3.91
N GLU A 314 18.79 -10.22 4.24
CA GLU A 314 17.99 -11.40 3.88
C GLU A 314 17.46 -11.33 2.44
N GLY A 315 17.60 -10.18 1.77
CA GLY A 315 16.98 -9.94 0.47
C GLY A 315 15.45 -10.12 0.50
N TYR A 316 14.87 -10.43 -0.65
CA TYR A 316 13.43 -10.66 -0.75
C TYR A 316 13.04 -12.03 -0.17
N CYS A 317 12.13 -12.06 0.80
CA CYS A 317 11.59 -13.27 1.37
C CYS A 317 10.06 -13.35 1.23
N SER A 318 9.49 -14.52 1.53
CA SER A 318 8.03 -14.68 1.57
C SER A 318 7.40 -13.85 2.69
N HIS A 319 6.12 -13.49 2.57
CA HIS A 319 5.43 -12.69 3.59
C HIS A 319 5.51 -13.35 4.99
N ALA A 320 5.37 -14.67 5.08
CA ALA A 320 5.49 -15.40 6.34
C ALA A 320 6.89 -15.29 6.96
N GLU A 321 7.95 -15.33 6.16
CA GLU A 321 9.32 -15.11 6.65
C GLU A 321 9.54 -13.66 7.10
N ALA A 322 8.99 -12.69 6.36
CA ALA A 322 9.05 -11.29 6.75
C ALA A 322 8.37 -11.07 8.10
N VAL A 323 7.18 -11.64 8.31
CA VAL A 323 6.47 -11.57 9.60
C VAL A 323 7.27 -12.23 10.73
N ARG A 324 7.91 -13.39 10.49
CA ARG A 324 8.81 -14.01 11.49
C ARG A 324 9.92 -13.08 11.93
N TRP A 325 10.59 -12.45 10.98
CA TRP A 325 11.63 -11.48 11.31
C TRP A 325 11.09 -10.26 12.04
N LEU A 326 9.95 -9.71 11.61
CA LEU A 326 9.32 -8.59 12.31
C LEU A 326 9.01 -8.94 13.77
N ARG A 327 8.52 -10.15 14.05
CA ARG A 327 8.30 -10.60 15.44
C ARG A 327 9.58 -10.86 16.23
N ARG A 328 10.70 -11.19 15.56
CA ARG A 328 12.01 -11.39 16.20
C ARG A 328 12.69 -10.08 16.59
N GLY A 329 12.40 -8.99 15.89
CA GLY A 329 13.00 -7.70 16.17
C GLY A 329 12.65 -7.20 17.57
N GLN A 330 13.60 -6.51 18.21
CA GLN A 330 13.34 -5.72 19.41
C GLN A 330 13.04 -4.25 19.07
N ILE A 331 13.41 -3.81 17.86
CA ILE A 331 13.02 -2.53 17.28
C ILE A 331 12.71 -2.74 15.79
N LEU A 332 11.64 -2.13 15.30
CA LEU A 332 11.30 -2.09 13.87
C LEU A 332 11.65 -0.74 13.28
N LEU A 333 12.61 -0.70 12.37
CA LEU A 333 13.07 0.52 11.72
C LEU A 333 12.12 0.89 10.58
N LEU A 334 11.46 2.05 10.71
CA LEU A 334 10.56 2.61 9.72
C LEU A 334 11.08 3.96 9.21
N PRO A 335 11.96 3.96 8.20
CA PRO A 335 12.41 5.18 7.58
C PRO A 335 11.40 5.63 6.52
N VAL A 336 10.86 6.84 6.70
CA VAL A 336 9.80 7.41 5.85
C VAL A 336 10.40 8.35 4.80
N GLY A 337 11.56 8.95 5.11
CA GLY A 337 12.22 9.97 4.31
C GLY A 337 12.01 11.38 4.89
N ALA A 338 12.57 12.38 4.21
CA ALA A 338 12.47 13.78 4.59
C ALA A 338 11.77 14.58 3.48
N GLY A 339 10.97 15.59 3.86
CA GLY A 339 10.36 16.52 2.92
C GLY A 339 8.83 16.62 3.00
N PRO A 340 8.23 17.66 2.39
CA PRO A 340 6.77 17.83 2.37
C PRO A 340 6.03 16.70 1.64
N GLU A 341 6.65 16.10 0.62
CA GLU A 341 6.07 15.05 -0.23
C GLU A 341 5.83 13.73 0.49
N VAL A 342 6.50 13.49 1.63
CA VAL A 342 6.32 12.26 2.41
C VAL A 342 5.32 12.43 3.57
N ARG A 343 4.83 13.66 3.82
CA ARG A 343 3.92 13.93 4.95
C ARG A 343 2.62 13.14 4.88
N GLY A 344 2.06 12.95 3.69
CA GLY A 344 0.84 12.18 3.48
C GLY A 344 1.05 10.66 3.46
N LEU A 345 2.29 10.17 3.56
CA LEU A 345 2.63 8.76 3.42
C LEU A 345 2.67 8.06 4.78
N ALA A 346 1.66 7.24 5.08
CA ALA A 346 1.72 6.29 6.19
C ALA A 346 2.75 5.16 5.94
N THR A 347 2.99 4.84 4.66
CA THR A 347 3.57 3.58 4.17
C THR A 347 2.68 2.37 4.50
N GLY A 348 2.71 1.32 3.66
CA GLY A 348 1.99 0.07 4.00
C GLY A 348 2.60 -0.68 5.20
N LYS A 349 3.90 -0.45 5.44
CA LYS A 349 4.71 -1.19 6.43
C LYS A 349 4.30 -0.91 7.86
N ILE A 350 3.91 0.32 8.17
CA ILE A 350 3.56 0.72 9.53
C ILE A 350 2.46 -0.17 10.11
N PHE A 351 1.45 -0.54 9.31
CA PHE A 351 0.34 -1.36 9.77
C PHE A 351 0.80 -2.78 10.12
N GLU A 352 1.69 -3.37 9.32
CA GLU A 352 2.30 -4.67 9.67
C GLU A 352 3.16 -4.57 10.93
N TYR A 353 3.84 -3.44 11.15
CA TYR A 353 4.66 -3.23 12.34
C TYR A 353 3.78 -3.10 13.60
N LEU A 354 2.63 -2.41 13.49
CA LEU A 354 1.63 -2.36 14.57
C LEU A 354 1.19 -3.77 14.98
N ALA A 355 0.97 -4.65 14.00
CA ALA A 355 0.56 -6.04 14.22
C ALA A 355 1.69 -6.94 14.73
N ALA A 356 2.92 -6.70 14.28
CA ALA A 356 4.09 -7.51 14.65
C ALA A 356 4.37 -7.45 16.15
N GLY A 357 4.23 -6.26 16.76
CA GLY A 357 4.35 -6.06 18.20
C GLY A 357 5.51 -5.17 18.66
N PRO A 358 6.76 -5.40 18.20
CA PRO A 358 7.92 -4.69 18.74
C PRO A 358 7.88 -3.17 18.51
N PRO A 359 8.57 -2.39 19.37
CA PRO A 359 8.65 -0.94 19.26
C PRO A 359 9.10 -0.44 17.88
N ILE A 360 8.43 0.59 17.37
CA ILE A 360 8.72 1.18 16.05
C ILE A 360 9.65 2.38 16.20
N LEU A 361 10.77 2.38 15.49
CA LEU A 361 11.61 3.57 15.30
C LEU A 361 11.25 4.22 13.96
N THR A 362 10.38 5.23 14.01
CA THR A 362 9.98 6.02 12.85
C THR A 362 10.96 7.16 12.64
N ILE A 363 11.67 7.16 11.51
CA ILE A 363 12.59 8.24 11.12
C ILE A 363 11.99 8.98 9.92
N GLY A 364 11.52 10.20 10.14
CA GLY A 364 10.83 10.95 9.11
C GLY A 364 10.40 12.34 9.52
N THR A 365 10.10 13.18 8.52
CA THR A 365 9.39 14.44 8.77
C THR A 365 8.03 14.17 9.41
N PRO A 366 7.52 15.03 10.32
CA PRO A 366 6.17 14.91 10.84
C PRO A 366 5.14 14.72 9.73
N GLY A 367 4.28 13.72 9.87
CA GLY A 367 3.38 13.24 8.83
C GLY A 367 2.56 12.02 9.30
N GLU A 368 1.88 11.36 8.38
CA GLU A 368 0.91 10.31 8.71
C GLU A 368 1.53 9.12 9.45
N ALA A 369 2.73 8.67 9.05
CA ALA A 369 3.44 7.60 9.76
C ALA A 369 3.83 7.98 11.20
N ALA A 370 4.28 9.23 11.41
CA ALA A 370 4.59 9.76 12.74
C ALA A 370 3.32 9.83 13.60
N ARG A 371 2.24 10.40 13.05
CA ARG A 371 0.94 10.52 13.69
C ARG A 371 0.42 9.15 14.16
N ILE A 372 0.48 8.13 13.30
CA ILE A 372 0.06 6.76 13.65
C ILE A 372 0.95 6.18 14.75
N THR A 373 2.27 6.36 14.67
CA THR A 373 3.22 5.87 15.70
C THR A 373 2.90 6.48 17.07
N GLU A 374 2.67 7.80 17.10
CA GLU A 374 2.32 8.54 18.30
C GLU A 374 0.94 8.17 18.83
N GLU A 375 -0.10 8.18 17.97
CA GLU A 375 -1.50 7.80 18.30
C GLU A 375 -1.63 6.38 18.83
N THR A 376 -0.78 5.46 18.40
CA THR A 376 -0.78 4.07 18.89
C THR A 376 0.18 3.85 20.05
N GLY A 377 1.03 4.83 20.38
CA GLY A 377 2.07 4.72 21.41
C GLY A 377 3.04 3.55 21.16
N THR A 378 3.26 3.19 19.89
CA THR A 378 4.02 1.99 19.52
C THR A 378 5.52 2.21 19.40
N GLY A 379 6.01 3.42 19.61
CA GLY A 379 7.45 3.67 19.55
C GLY A 379 7.82 5.14 19.48
N TRP A 380 8.91 5.43 18.78
CA TRP A 380 9.54 6.75 18.75
C TRP A 380 9.49 7.35 17.36
N VAL A 381 9.28 8.67 17.29
CA VAL A 381 9.39 9.46 16.07
C VAL A 381 10.61 10.38 16.20
N LEU A 382 11.59 10.21 15.31
CA LEU A 382 12.78 11.04 15.26
C LEU A 382 12.87 11.80 13.93
N ASN A 383 13.32 13.05 14.01
CA ASN A 383 13.62 13.84 12.84
C ASN A 383 14.81 13.21 12.09
N PRO A 384 14.79 13.13 10.74
CA PRO A 384 15.89 12.59 9.95
C PRO A 384 17.24 13.27 10.22
N GLN A 385 17.23 14.52 10.68
CA GLN A 385 18.42 15.32 11.02
C GLN A 385 18.92 15.12 12.46
N ASP A 386 18.18 14.39 13.30
CA ASP A 386 18.52 14.23 14.72
C ASP A 386 19.42 13.01 14.96
N LYS A 387 20.67 13.08 14.49
CA LYS A 387 21.70 12.05 14.75
C LYS A 387 21.88 11.81 16.26
N ARG A 388 21.81 12.87 17.07
CA ARG A 388 22.03 12.79 18.53
C ARG A 388 20.91 11.99 19.21
N GLY A 389 19.65 12.27 18.88
CA GLY A 389 18.51 11.51 19.37
C GLY A 389 18.55 10.05 18.94
N MET A 390 18.89 9.76 17.69
CA MET A 390 19.06 8.38 17.19
C MET A 390 20.12 7.62 17.99
N LYS A 391 21.29 8.25 18.20
CA LYS A 391 22.38 7.65 18.99
C LYS A 391 21.95 7.40 20.44
N ALA A 392 21.30 8.37 21.09
CA ALA A 392 20.86 8.24 22.47
C ALA A 392 19.82 7.12 22.65
N LEU A 393 18.87 6.99 21.72
CA LEU A 393 17.88 5.91 21.71
C LEU A 393 18.57 4.55 21.58
N LEU A 394 19.50 4.40 20.64
CA LEU A 394 20.24 3.16 20.45
C LEU A 394 21.10 2.79 21.67
N GLN A 395 21.72 3.77 22.35
CA GLN A 395 22.45 3.54 23.60
C GLN A 395 21.54 3.04 24.71
N ASN A 396 20.38 3.66 24.88
CA ASN A 396 19.39 3.23 25.86
C ASN A 396 18.86 1.82 25.56
N ALA A 397 18.62 1.52 24.28
CA ALA A 397 18.18 0.20 23.84
C ALA A 397 19.23 -0.88 24.13
N LEU A 398 20.50 -0.62 23.82
CA LEU A 398 21.60 -1.55 24.12
C LEU A 398 21.77 -1.76 25.63
N LYS A 399 21.71 -0.68 26.43
CA LYS A 399 21.76 -0.80 27.89
C LYS A 399 20.61 -1.66 28.43
N THR A 400 19.39 -1.38 27.99
CA THR A 400 18.19 -2.13 28.41
C THR A 400 18.28 -3.61 28.03
N HIS A 401 18.74 -3.91 26.81
CA HIS A 401 18.97 -5.28 26.32
C HIS A 401 20.02 -6.02 27.16
N ARG A 402 21.17 -5.40 27.45
CA ARG A 402 22.24 -5.98 28.27
C ARG A 402 21.82 -6.28 29.71
N GLU A 403 20.86 -5.51 30.23
CA GLU A 403 20.24 -5.75 31.53
C GLU A 403 19.16 -6.86 31.49
N GLY A 404 18.92 -7.48 30.34
CA GLY A 404 17.90 -8.52 30.15
C GLY A 404 16.47 -7.97 30.20
N ARG A 405 16.30 -6.65 30.05
CA ARG A 405 14.99 -5.97 30.07
C ARG A 405 14.46 -5.78 28.65
N MET A 406 13.14 -5.69 28.52
CA MET A 406 12.47 -5.36 27.27
C MET A 406 12.24 -3.84 27.17
N LEU A 407 12.45 -3.28 25.98
CA LEU A 407 12.03 -1.91 25.68
C LEU A 407 10.52 -1.77 25.88
N GLN A 408 10.11 -0.77 26.65
CA GLN A 408 8.70 -0.47 26.92
C GLN A 408 8.26 0.70 26.05
N THR A 409 7.01 0.66 25.60
CA THR A 409 6.31 1.77 24.94
C THR A 409 4.91 1.89 25.53
N ASP A 410 4.25 3.03 25.33
CA ASP A 410 2.86 3.25 25.74
C ASP A 410 1.87 2.63 24.73
N ARG A 411 2.11 1.37 24.36
CA ARG A 411 1.39 0.68 23.28
C ARG A 411 -0.11 0.59 23.62
N ARG A 412 -0.93 1.20 22.77
CA ARG A 412 -2.40 1.31 22.92
C ARG A 412 -3.12 0.34 21.98
N GLU A 413 -3.47 -0.83 22.50
CA GLU A 413 -4.11 -1.89 21.69
C GLU A 413 -5.47 -1.47 21.10
N ASP A 414 -6.23 -0.63 21.81
CA ASP A 414 -7.50 -0.06 21.33
C ASP A 414 -7.28 0.86 20.11
N ALA A 415 -6.25 1.70 20.14
CA ALA A 415 -5.87 2.54 19.01
C ALA A 415 -5.35 1.72 17.83
N ILE A 416 -4.63 0.63 18.10
CA ILE A 416 -4.08 -0.28 17.08
C ILE A 416 -5.19 -1.07 16.39
N GLU A 417 -6.17 -1.56 17.15
CA GLU A 417 -7.30 -2.33 16.60
C GLU A 417 -8.13 -1.52 15.60
N ASN A 418 -8.16 -0.19 15.72
CA ASN A 418 -8.80 0.69 14.72
C ASN A 418 -8.16 0.60 13.32
N TYR A 419 -6.94 0.07 13.22
CA TYR A 419 -6.23 -0.20 11.97
C TYR A 419 -6.31 -1.67 11.54
N SER A 420 -7.04 -2.53 12.26
CA SER A 420 -7.29 -3.90 11.82
C SER A 420 -8.19 -3.92 10.58
N ARG A 421 -7.97 -4.87 9.67
CA ARG A 421 -8.81 -5.02 8.48
C ARG A 421 -10.26 -5.30 8.83
N ALA A 422 -10.52 -5.97 9.96
CA ALA A 422 -11.87 -6.17 10.45
C ALA A 422 -12.54 -4.84 10.85
N ALA A 423 -11.87 -4.00 11.65
CA ALA A 423 -12.38 -2.70 12.07
C ALA A 423 -12.57 -1.74 10.89
N LEU A 424 -11.61 -1.69 9.95
CA LEU A 424 -11.71 -0.88 8.74
C LEU A 424 -12.86 -1.36 7.83
N THR A 425 -13.11 -2.67 7.75
CA THR A 425 -14.24 -3.20 6.98
C THR A 425 -15.58 -2.88 7.64
N LYS A 426 -15.65 -2.86 8.98
CA LYS A 426 -16.83 -2.40 9.70
C LYS A 426 -17.15 -0.93 9.37
N ARG A 427 -16.13 -0.07 9.33
CA ARG A 427 -16.28 1.34 8.89
C ARG A 427 -16.74 1.44 7.44
N LEU A 428 -16.19 0.62 6.55
CA LEU A 428 -16.67 0.53 5.16
C LEU A 428 -18.15 0.12 5.13
N ALA A 429 -18.56 -0.92 5.86
CA ALA A 429 -19.94 -1.38 5.89
C ALA A 429 -20.91 -0.31 6.39
N GLN A 430 -20.53 0.45 7.43
CA GLN A 430 -21.30 1.61 7.91
C GLN A 430 -21.43 2.70 6.83
N LEU A 431 -20.37 2.95 6.07
CA LEU A 431 -20.41 3.90 4.97
C LEU A 431 -21.29 3.40 3.81
N LEU A 432 -21.21 2.11 3.46
CA LEU A 432 -22.10 1.52 2.46
C LEU A 432 -23.57 1.60 2.89
N GLU A 433 -23.84 1.44 4.19
CA GLU A 433 -25.17 1.60 4.76
C GLU A 433 -25.66 3.05 4.63
N SER A 434 -24.85 4.04 5.00
CA SER A 434 -25.25 5.45 4.93
C SER A 434 -25.57 5.91 3.50
N VAL A 435 -24.74 5.53 2.51
CA VAL A 435 -24.96 5.92 1.11
C VAL A 435 -26.13 5.19 0.46
N THR A 436 -26.55 4.04 1.00
CA THR A 436 -27.71 3.31 0.46
C THR A 436 -29.03 3.72 1.11
N SER A 437 -29.01 4.13 2.38
CA SER A 437 -30.22 4.48 3.14
C SER A 437 -30.68 5.93 2.95
N GLY A 438 -29.80 6.86 2.55
CA GLY A 438 -30.14 8.27 2.23
C GLY A 438 -30.98 8.49 0.96
N ARG A 439 -31.81 7.51 0.56
CA ARG A 439 -32.67 7.53 -0.64
C ARG A 439 -34.16 7.50 -0.33
N HIS A 440 -34.53 7.57 0.94
CA HIS A 440 -35.91 7.69 1.38
C HIS A 440 -36.17 9.11 1.89
N ASP A 441 -36.06 10.12 1.03
CA ASP A 441 -36.65 11.44 1.22
C ASP A 441 -36.94 12.08 -0.15
#